data_AF-A0A954EGN6-F1
#
_entry.id   AF-A0A954EGN6-F1
#
_cell.length_a   1.000
_cell.length_b   1.000
_cell.length_c   1.000
_cell.angle_alpha   90.00
_cell.angle_beta   90.00
_cell.angle_gamma   90.00
#
_symmetry.space_group_name_H-M   'P 1'
#
loop_
_entity.id
_entity.type
_entity.pdbx_description
1 polymer ?
#
loop_
_entity_poly.entity_id
_entity_poly.type
_entity_poly.pdbx_seq_one_letter_code
_entity_poly.pdbx_strand_id
1 'polypeptide(L)'
;LIKEQLIGQTVRRAMAPRYSPSPGDFWKAYSQLNVREELAVVPIAVASFEKLVGEPDQSALKELFEKYRDKVPTMTEPGFRQPGRIQLAYLEVDFEKVGQTVPEVTDAEVKAYYEANKENYRNFANRAFPSESEMPEAGSSAAGTTPFDGPALVAPAMTSTPAEATTSQPSPEKTTPAAVTPPAGTSTPAPAGTSVAPPAGTSAASPAGTSETSAISQRPFGESLANILDEAPPATTSDVPPPAGTSVELPAPATTSETPKAPEPEYRPLDETLKERIRTQLKTERVLKKMEEISAAARGELFKINSRYAGVADGEKESVVQEMDAATQAYAKEHGLRYSKTPFYSFDELSKSEDHPIGSSTEPSANRFERTEARTVSEQHFGVEDVEALERQRYLVFEAEDPRTLNRFLHWQIGFQDSHTPTWEEEGVPEQVREAWINQEAQKLAEKRASEVAEMLRKSEATWSETLAEVNETGQEGSQSLIVTYSNQFSWLTPSSAPRSNPLAPPVLEISDVPIILGGADNEFMETVFEKLGPGEIGTVWSSNRHYVNVVRVDNRTNVEEVRNQFLQSSNSLFSPFAPFQNMMMNDGRRVVIQWNTKLYDEFDVEWVRDNEK
;
A
#
# COMPACT_ATOMS: atom_id res chain seq x y z
N LEU A 1 -10.28 7.94 47.95
CA LEU A 1 -9.47 6.91 47.25
C LEU A 1 -10.29 5.70 46.80
N ILE A 2 -10.53 4.67 47.63
CA ILE A 2 -11.13 3.39 47.15
C ILE A 2 -12.51 3.59 46.47
N LYS A 3 -13.35 4.48 47.01
CA LYS A 3 -14.65 4.82 46.40
C LYS A 3 -14.48 5.50 45.03
N GLU A 4 -13.59 6.48 44.90
CA GLU A 4 -13.29 7.09 43.59
C GLU A 4 -12.68 6.08 42.61
N GLN A 5 -11.83 5.16 43.05
CA GLN A 5 -11.29 4.10 42.17
C GLN A 5 -12.39 3.14 41.68
N LEU A 6 -13.35 2.78 42.53
CA LEU A 6 -14.52 1.98 42.12
C LEU A 6 -15.45 2.74 41.18
N ILE A 7 -15.66 4.04 41.40
CA ILE A 7 -16.41 4.90 40.47
C ILE A 7 -15.66 5.00 39.13
N GLY A 8 -14.36 5.31 39.15
CA GLY A 8 -13.52 5.40 37.95
C GLY A 8 -13.44 4.09 37.17
N GLN A 9 -13.38 2.93 37.83
CA GLN A 9 -13.48 1.64 37.15
C GLN A 9 -14.89 1.37 36.58
N THR A 10 -15.94 1.82 37.24
CA THR A 10 -17.32 1.69 36.74
C THR A 10 -17.54 2.57 35.52
N VAL A 11 -17.12 3.83 35.59
CA VAL A 11 -17.16 4.80 34.47
C VAL A 11 -16.28 4.33 33.31
N ARG A 12 -15.07 3.84 33.57
CA ARG A 12 -14.19 3.27 32.52
C ARG A 12 -14.74 1.99 31.88
N ARG A 13 -15.61 1.23 32.56
CA ARG A 13 -16.37 0.12 31.96
C ARG A 13 -17.58 0.60 31.15
N ALA A 14 -18.22 1.70 31.56
CA ALA A 14 -19.32 2.31 30.80
C ALA A 14 -18.83 3.00 29.50
N MET A 15 -17.66 3.65 29.53
CA MET A 15 -16.97 4.22 28.37
C MET A 15 -16.16 3.19 27.55
N ALA A 16 -16.29 1.90 27.86
CA ALA A 16 -15.70 0.80 27.11
C ALA A 16 -16.70 -0.36 26.95
N PRO A 17 -17.87 -0.11 26.31
CA PRO A 17 -18.86 -1.15 26.09
C PRO A 17 -18.26 -2.27 25.22
N ARG A 18 -18.49 -3.52 25.60
CA ARG A 18 -18.03 -4.67 24.82
C ARG A 18 -18.96 -4.88 23.64
N TYR A 19 -18.49 -4.49 22.44
CA TYR A 19 -19.13 -4.92 21.21
C TYR A 19 -19.16 -6.46 21.15
N SER A 20 -20.36 -7.00 20.90
CA SER A 20 -20.61 -8.42 20.74
C SER A 20 -21.27 -8.60 19.37
N PRO A 21 -20.54 -9.07 18.34
CA PRO A 21 -21.07 -9.15 16.99
C PRO A 21 -22.28 -10.08 16.92
N SER A 22 -23.31 -9.66 16.20
CA SER A 22 -24.50 -10.44 15.92
C SER A 22 -24.29 -11.32 14.68
N PRO A 23 -25.16 -12.33 14.43
CA PRO A 23 -25.16 -13.07 13.17
C PRO A 23 -25.33 -12.19 11.92
N GLY A 24 -25.94 -10.99 12.07
CA GLY A 24 -26.08 -10.01 10.99
C GLY A 24 -24.76 -9.30 10.64
N ASP A 25 -23.92 -9.02 11.65
CA ASP A 25 -22.60 -8.41 11.43
C ASP A 25 -21.65 -9.40 10.76
N PHE A 26 -21.65 -10.66 11.20
CA PHE A 26 -20.94 -11.75 10.50
C PHE A 26 -21.44 -11.95 9.06
N TRP A 27 -22.75 -11.78 8.81
CA TRP A 27 -23.30 -11.82 7.46
C TRP A 27 -22.82 -10.65 6.59
N LYS A 28 -22.83 -9.41 7.10
CA LYS A 28 -22.29 -8.24 6.36
C LYS A 28 -20.80 -8.41 6.04
N ALA A 29 -20.01 -8.88 7.01
CA ALA A 29 -18.60 -9.18 6.80
C ALA A 29 -18.36 -10.30 5.78
N TYR A 30 -19.25 -11.29 5.70
CA TYR A 30 -19.20 -12.34 4.69
C TYR A 30 -19.65 -11.84 3.30
N SER A 31 -20.72 -11.06 3.22
CA SER A 31 -21.21 -10.52 1.94
C SER A 31 -20.20 -9.57 1.31
N GLN A 32 -19.49 -8.75 2.09
CA GLN A 32 -18.41 -7.87 1.61
C GLN A 32 -17.23 -8.61 0.94
N LEU A 33 -17.07 -9.92 1.17
CA LEU A 33 -16.01 -10.75 0.56
C LEU A 33 -16.51 -11.74 -0.51
N ASN A 34 -17.82 -12.04 -0.54
CA ASN A 34 -18.37 -13.14 -1.34
C ASN A 34 -19.52 -12.73 -2.27
N VAL A 35 -20.23 -11.62 -1.98
CA VAL A 35 -21.02 -10.95 -3.01
C VAL A 35 -20.04 -10.23 -3.92
N ARG A 36 -20.24 -10.37 -5.22
CA ARG A 36 -19.42 -9.71 -6.24
C ARG A 36 -20.32 -9.12 -7.31
N GLU A 37 -19.79 -8.16 -8.05
CA GLU A 37 -20.46 -7.56 -9.20
C GLU A 37 -19.49 -7.06 -10.27
N GLU A 38 -20.06 -6.77 -11.44
CA GLU A 38 -19.41 -6.05 -12.54
C GLU A 38 -20.15 -4.71 -12.71
N LEU A 39 -19.42 -3.63 -12.94
CA LEU A 39 -19.98 -2.31 -13.19
C LEU A 39 -19.74 -1.88 -14.65
N ALA A 40 -20.77 -1.31 -15.27
CA ALA A 40 -20.60 -0.36 -16.37
C ALA A 40 -20.40 1.04 -15.77
N VAL A 41 -19.37 1.76 -16.22
CA VAL A 41 -18.93 3.04 -15.63
C VAL A 41 -18.66 4.07 -16.73
N VAL A 42 -19.11 5.29 -16.49
CA VAL A 42 -18.78 6.48 -17.29
C VAL A 42 -18.21 7.52 -16.32
N PRO A 43 -16.89 7.73 -16.28
CA PRO A 43 -16.26 8.75 -15.44
C PRO A 43 -16.48 10.15 -16.04
N ILE A 44 -16.60 11.15 -15.15
CA ILE A 44 -16.71 12.56 -15.50
C ILE A 44 -15.71 13.33 -14.62
N ALA A 45 -14.67 13.87 -15.24
CA ALA A 45 -13.56 14.55 -14.59
C ALA A 45 -13.94 15.97 -14.16
N VAL A 46 -13.68 16.32 -12.90
CA VAL A 46 -13.89 17.67 -12.34
C VAL A 46 -13.05 18.71 -13.08
N ALA A 47 -11.81 18.36 -13.45
CA ALA A 47 -10.87 19.24 -14.16
C ALA A 47 -11.45 19.82 -15.47
N SER A 48 -12.31 19.09 -16.16
CA SER A 48 -12.97 19.55 -17.40
C SER A 48 -13.96 20.70 -17.17
N PHE A 49 -14.43 20.91 -15.93
CA PHE A 49 -15.35 21.98 -15.56
C PHE A 49 -14.66 23.21 -14.96
N GLU A 50 -13.38 23.13 -14.58
CA GLU A 50 -12.65 24.25 -13.94
C GLU A 50 -12.61 25.51 -14.83
N LYS A 51 -12.54 25.34 -16.16
CA LYS A 51 -12.62 26.42 -17.15
C LYS A 51 -14.04 26.94 -17.40
N LEU A 52 -15.05 26.28 -16.86
CA LEU A 52 -16.47 26.64 -16.94
C LEU A 52 -16.97 27.30 -15.65
N VAL A 53 -16.18 27.24 -14.58
CA VAL A 53 -16.36 28.07 -13.38
C VAL A 53 -16.04 29.52 -13.75
N GLY A 54 -16.88 30.46 -13.34
CA GLY A 54 -16.64 31.90 -13.52
C GLY A 54 -15.51 32.43 -12.64
N GLU A 55 -15.15 33.70 -12.79
CA GLU A 55 -14.22 34.33 -11.85
C GLU A 55 -14.84 34.44 -10.44
N PRO A 56 -14.13 34.06 -9.37
CA PRO A 56 -14.64 34.16 -8.01
C PRO A 56 -14.82 35.60 -7.54
N ASP A 57 -15.90 35.86 -6.79
CA ASP A 57 -16.02 37.08 -6.00
C ASP A 57 -15.06 37.04 -4.80
N GLN A 58 -14.46 38.19 -4.48
CA GLN A 58 -13.56 38.38 -3.35
C GLN A 58 -14.27 38.16 -2.00
N SER A 59 -15.59 38.36 -1.92
CA SER A 59 -16.37 37.99 -0.73
C SER A 59 -16.43 36.47 -0.55
N ALA A 60 -16.76 35.73 -1.61
CA ALA A 60 -16.87 34.27 -1.59
C ALA A 60 -15.54 33.57 -1.26
N LEU A 61 -14.40 34.09 -1.75
CA LEU A 61 -13.09 33.58 -1.35
C LEU A 61 -12.81 33.82 0.14
N LYS A 62 -13.15 35.00 0.69
CA LYS A 62 -12.95 35.29 2.12
C LYS A 62 -13.90 34.49 3.02
N GLU A 63 -15.13 34.24 2.59
CA GLU A 63 -16.05 33.32 3.28
C GLU A 63 -15.54 31.87 3.26
N LEU A 64 -14.97 31.41 2.14
CA LEU A 64 -14.32 30.10 2.06
C LEU A 64 -13.09 30.03 2.97
N PHE A 65 -12.24 31.05 2.96
CA PHE A 65 -11.07 31.16 3.83
C PHE A 65 -11.44 31.08 5.31
N GLU A 66 -12.32 31.96 5.80
CA GLU A 66 -12.72 31.98 7.22
C GLU A 66 -13.37 30.67 7.66
N LYS A 67 -14.05 29.94 6.76
CA LYS A 67 -14.65 28.63 7.04
C LYS A 67 -13.63 27.48 7.14
N TYR A 68 -12.47 27.59 6.50
CA TYR A 68 -11.52 26.48 6.31
C TYR A 68 -10.06 26.78 6.73
N ARG A 69 -9.71 28.00 7.13
CA ARG A 69 -8.34 28.40 7.52
C ARG A 69 -7.74 27.61 8.68
N ASP A 70 -8.57 27.16 9.61
CA ASP A 70 -8.16 26.40 10.79
C ASP A 70 -8.15 24.87 10.53
N LYS A 71 -8.65 24.42 9.37
CA LYS A 71 -8.65 23.01 8.96
C LYS A 71 -7.35 22.65 8.23
N VAL A 72 -6.84 21.45 8.50
CA VAL A 72 -5.85 20.78 7.65
C VAL A 72 -6.55 20.31 6.37
N PRO A 73 -5.97 20.49 5.17
CA PRO A 73 -6.56 20.00 3.92
C PRO A 73 -6.72 18.47 3.91
N THR A 74 -7.76 18.00 3.22
CA THR A 74 -8.06 16.57 3.06
C THR A 74 -8.41 16.25 1.61
N MET A 75 -8.55 14.96 1.28
CA MET A 75 -8.94 14.51 -0.07
C MET A 75 -10.37 14.90 -0.48
N THR A 76 -11.22 15.35 0.46
CA THR A 76 -12.66 15.58 0.22
C THR A 76 -13.18 16.92 0.73
N GLU A 77 -12.51 17.54 1.70
CA GLU A 77 -12.74 18.93 2.13
C GLU A 77 -11.44 19.77 2.06
N PRO A 78 -11.51 21.03 1.57
CA PRO A 78 -10.42 21.99 1.69
C PRO A 78 -10.02 22.27 3.14
N GLY A 79 -8.81 22.77 3.30
CA GLY A 79 -8.28 23.34 4.53
C GLY A 79 -7.07 24.18 4.19
N PHE A 80 -6.93 25.35 4.83
CA PHE A 80 -5.83 26.27 4.53
C PHE A 80 -4.81 26.39 5.66
N ARG A 81 -4.97 25.64 6.76
CA ARG A 81 -3.99 25.62 7.85
C ARG A 81 -2.65 25.18 7.29
N GLN A 82 -1.65 26.06 7.38
CA GLN A 82 -0.34 25.76 6.82
C GLN A 82 0.31 24.63 7.62
N PRO A 83 0.89 23.61 6.95
CA PRO A 83 1.66 22.58 7.62
C PRO A 83 2.92 23.20 8.24
N GLY A 84 3.50 22.50 9.23
CA GLY A 84 4.84 22.86 9.69
C GLY A 84 5.84 22.76 8.53
N ARG A 85 6.82 23.67 8.48
CA ARG A 85 7.87 23.70 7.45
C ARG A 85 9.24 23.63 8.11
N ILE A 86 10.12 22.77 7.63
CA ILE A 86 11.52 22.71 8.07
C ILE A 86 12.45 23.31 7.02
N GLN A 87 13.60 23.78 7.48
CA GLN A 87 14.73 24.10 6.63
C GLN A 87 15.89 23.16 6.96
N LEU A 88 16.37 22.42 5.96
CA LEU A 88 17.50 21.50 6.08
C LEU A 88 18.76 22.09 5.44
N ALA A 89 19.91 21.71 5.97
CA ALA A 89 21.20 21.84 5.30
C ALA A 89 21.83 20.45 5.14
N TYR A 90 22.59 20.23 4.04
CA TYR A 90 23.22 18.95 3.78
C TYR A 90 24.54 19.03 3.02
N LEU A 91 25.42 18.05 3.28
CA LEU A 91 26.54 17.67 2.43
C LEU A 91 26.17 16.41 1.64
N GLU A 92 26.24 16.48 0.31
CA GLU A 92 26.17 15.32 -0.56
C GLU A 92 27.57 14.78 -0.90
N VAL A 93 27.73 13.47 -0.75
CA VAL A 93 28.78 12.65 -1.36
C VAL A 93 28.22 12.05 -2.65
N ASP A 94 28.75 12.50 -3.78
CA ASP A 94 28.31 12.13 -5.13
C ASP A 94 28.96 10.82 -5.59
N PHE A 95 28.14 9.84 -6.00
CA PHE A 95 28.57 8.50 -6.39
C PHE A 95 29.49 8.51 -7.62
N GLU A 96 29.16 9.29 -8.65
CA GLU A 96 29.91 9.34 -9.91
C GLU A 96 31.25 10.08 -9.72
N LYS A 97 31.28 11.16 -8.94
CA LYS A 97 32.53 11.86 -8.60
C LYS A 97 33.47 10.96 -7.80
N VAL A 98 32.98 10.23 -6.79
CA VAL A 98 33.81 9.25 -6.07
C VAL A 98 34.20 8.08 -6.99
N GLY A 99 33.33 7.66 -7.90
CA GLY A 99 33.55 6.66 -8.94
C GLY A 99 34.68 6.96 -9.94
N GLN A 100 35.12 8.22 -10.02
CA GLN A 100 36.28 8.67 -10.80
C GLN A 100 37.59 8.63 -9.99
N THR A 101 37.52 8.55 -8.66
CA THR A 101 38.70 8.51 -7.75
C THR A 101 39.15 7.09 -7.38
N VAL A 102 38.27 6.11 -7.58
CA VAL A 102 38.48 4.71 -7.19
C VAL A 102 39.23 3.95 -8.30
N PRO A 103 40.27 3.16 -7.99
CA PRO A 103 41.01 2.40 -9.00
C PRO A 103 40.12 1.34 -9.67
N GLU A 104 40.34 1.13 -10.96
CA GLU A 104 39.61 0.15 -11.76
C GLU A 104 39.80 -1.29 -11.26
N VAL A 105 38.81 -2.15 -11.56
CA VAL A 105 38.80 -3.55 -11.14
C VAL A 105 39.47 -4.39 -12.21
N THR A 106 40.53 -5.10 -11.84
CA THR A 106 41.33 -5.92 -12.76
C THR A 106 40.73 -7.30 -12.99
N ASP A 107 41.04 -7.92 -14.12
CA ASP A 107 40.58 -9.28 -14.47
C ASP A 107 41.04 -10.35 -13.47
N ALA A 108 42.18 -10.12 -12.81
CA ALA A 108 42.67 -10.99 -11.74
C ALA A 108 41.74 -10.96 -10.52
N GLU A 109 41.21 -9.79 -10.17
CA GLU A 109 40.27 -9.60 -9.05
C GLU A 109 38.88 -10.11 -9.40
N VAL A 110 38.41 -9.90 -10.64
CA VAL A 110 37.18 -10.50 -11.18
C VAL A 110 37.24 -12.03 -11.08
N LYS A 111 38.36 -12.64 -11.49
CA LYS A 111 38.56 -14.09 -11.40
C LYS A 111 38.65 -14.57 -9.95
N ALA A 112 39.35 -13.86 -9.08
CA ALA A 112 39.44 -14.21 -7.66
C ALA A 112 38.07 -14.15 -6.98
N TYR A 113 37.26 -13.13 -7.27
CA TYR A 113 35.91 -13.01 -6.76
C TYR A 113 34.99 -14.13 -7.27
N TYR A 114 35.06 -14.47 -8.56
CA TYR A 114 34.29 -15.58 -9.14
C TYR A 114 34.61 -16.92 -8.47
N GLU A 115 35.88 -17.26 -8.28
CA GLU A 115 36.28 -18.51 -7.63
C GLU A 115 35.93 -18.52 -6.12
N ALA A 116 36.00 -17.37 -5.43
CA ALA A 116 35.60 -17.25 -4.03
C ALA A 116 34.07 -17.34 -3.81
N ASN A 117 33.27 -16.91 -4.80
CA ASN A 117 31.80 -16.87 -4.74
C ASN A 117 31.14 -17.91 -5.65
N LYS A 118 31.86 -18.98 -6.02
CA LYS A 118 31.49 -19.90 -7.10
C LYS A 118 30.09 -20.50 -6.96
N GLU A 119 29.70 -20.88 -5.73
CA GLU A 119 28.38 -21.39 -5.40
C GLU A 119 27.23 -20.45 -5.81
N ASN A 120 27.41 -19.13 -5.72
CA ASN A 120 26.40 -18.14 -6.14
C ASN A 120 26.15 -18.16 -7.66
N TYR A 121 27.07 -18.77 -8.43
CA TYR A 121 26.99 -18.92 -9.88
C TYR A 121 26.62 -20.35 -10.32
N ARG A 122 26.32 -21.27 -9.38
CA ARG A 122 25.90 -22.64 -9.67
C ARG A 122 24.63 -22.69 -10.54
N ASN A 123 24.55 -23.64 -11.45
CA ASN A 123 23.43 -23.86 -12.36
C ASN A 123 22.42 -24.82 -11.71
N PHE A 124 21.28 -24.29 -11.29
CA PHE A 124 20.24 -25.05 -10.59
C PHE A 124 19.60 -26.18 -11.41
N ALA A 125 19.80 -26.21 -12.74
CA ALA A 125 19.37 -27.29 -13.62
C ALA A 125 19.91 -28.68 -13.22
N ASN A 126 21.10 -28.75 -12.61
CA ASN A 126 21.69 -30.01 -12.14
C ASN A 126 21.14 -30.48 -10.78
N ARG A 127 20.20 -29.75 -10.17
CA ARG A 127 19.48 -30.23 -8.98
C ARG A 127 18.31 -31.10 -9.42
N ALA A 128 18.62 -32.35 -9.78
CA ALA A 128 17.61 -33.39 -9.80
C ALA A 128 16.93 -33.43 -8.42
N PHE A 129 15.62 -33.14 -8.39
CA PHE A 129 14.82 -33.52 -7.23
C PHE A 129 14.88 -35.05 -7.14
N PRO A 130 15.09 -35.64 -5.94
CA PRO A 130 15.05 -37.09 -5.80
C PRO A 130 13.70 -37.58 -6.30
N SER A 131 13.72 -38.52 -7.24
CA SER A 131 12.48 -39.08 -7.77
C SER A 131 11.68 -39.73 -6.64
N GLU A 132 10.36 -39.76 -6.77
CA GLU A 132 9.44 -40.33 -5.78
C GLU A 132 9.69 -41.84 -5.52
N SER A 133 10.57 -42.46 -6.31
CA SER A 133 11.08 -43.83 -6.17
C SER A 133 12.31 -44.01 -5.25
N GLU A 134 12.91 -42.92 -4.73
CA GLU A 134 14.07 -42.98 -3.83
C GLU A 134 13.78 -42.53 -2.38
N MET A 135 12.51 -42.49 -1.97
CA MET A 135 12.20 -42.53 -0.55
C MET A 135 12.52 -43.95 -0.02
N PRO A 136 13.35 -44.11 1.03
CA PRO A 136 13.53 -45.43 1.64
C PRO A 136 12.20 -45.87 2.27
N GLU A 137 11.82 -47.14 2.06
CA GLU A 137 10.64 -47.71 2.72
C GLU A 137 10.73 -47.54 4.24
N ALA A 138 9.58 -47.39 4.89
CA ALA A 138 9.46 -47.24 6.35
C ALA A 138 9.73 -48.57 7.10
N GLY A 139 10.97 -49.05 7.00
CA GLY A 139 11.47 -50.24 7.69
C GLY A 139 11.56 -50.02 9.21
N SER A 140 10.88 -50.87 9.97
CA SER A 140 10.76 -50.71 11.43
C SER A 140 12.03 -51.11 12.20
N SER A 141 12.47 -50.22 13.10
CA SER A 141 13.18 -50.51 14.36
C SER A 141 14.50 -51.32 14.32
N ALA A 142 15.64 -50.67 14.64
CA ALA A 142 16.39 -50.94 15.88
C ALA A 142 17.61 -50.00 16.08
N ALA A 143 18.05 -49.90 17.34
CA ALA A 143 19.14 -49.07 17.90
C ALA A 143 20.49 -49.00 17.13
N GLY A 144 21.11 -47.81 17.14
CA GLY A 144 22.50 -47.61 16.69
C GLY A 144 23.06 -46.20 16.94
N THR A 145 23.76 -45.99 18.06
CA THR A 145 24.74 -44.88 18.28
C THR A 145 25.78 -44.84 17.15
N THR A 146 26.30 -43.70 16.64
CA THR A 146 27.06 -42.62 17.31
C THR A 146 27.14 -41.35 16.39
N PRO A 147 27.81 -40.22 16.74
CA PRO A 147 27.27 -38.88 16.43
C PRO A 147 27.85 -38.15 15.19
N PHE A 148 27.17 -37.05 14.85
CA PHE A 148 27.61 -36.05 13.87
C PHE A 148 28.62 -35.09 14.53
N ASP A 149 29.82 -34.98 13.97
CA ASP A 149 30.90 -34.14 14.50
C ASP A 149 30.88 -32.75 13.84
N GLY A 150 30.98 -31.69 14.64
CA GLY A 150 30.82 -30.31 14.19
C GLY A 150 31.67 -29.34 15.03
N PRO A 151 32.36 -28.37 14.41
CA PRO A 151 33.35 -27.56 15.11
C PRO A 151 32.69 -26.66 16.18
N ALA A 152 33.07 -26.87 17.43
CA ALA A 152 32.51 -26.16 18.57
C ALA A 152 33.02 -24.70 18.66
N LEU A 153 32.12 -23.79 19.05
CA LEU A 153 32.49 -22.45 19.51
C LEU A 153 33.25 -22.55 20.84
N VAL A 154 34.40 -21.88 20.93
CA VAL A 154 35.24 -21.89 22.13
C VAL A 154 34.72 -20.92 23.18
N ALA A 155 34.32 -21.43 24.33
CA ALA A 155 34.13 -20.66 25.56
C ALA A 155 35.26 -20.98 26.56
N PRO A 156 35.89 -19.99 27.22
CA PRO A 156 36.93 -20.23 28.23
C PRO A 156 36.36 -20.82 29.54
N ALA A 157 37.22 -21.47 30.32
CA ALA A 157 36.81 -22.49 31.29
C ALA A 157 36.58 -22.03 32.74
N MET A 158 35.93 -22.93 33.49
CA MET A 158 35.50 -22.84 34.90
C MET A 158 36.62 -22.75 35.95
N THR A 159 36.30 -22.14 37.10
CA THR A 159 36.55 -22.63 38.49
C THR A 159 35.90 -21.64 39.48
N SER A 160 35.34 -21.99 40.65
CA SER A 160 35.18 -23.29 41.35
C SER A 160 33.92 -23.29 42.27
N THR A 161 33.46 -24.48 42.68
CA THR A 161 32.35 -24.79 43.63
C THR A 161 32.69 -24.53 45.13
N PRO A 162 31.78 -24.76 46.13
CA PRO A 162 30.30 -24.81 46.15
C PRO A 162 29.63 -24.05 47.34
N ALA A 163 28.28 -23.94 47.36
CA ALA A 163 27.48 -23.79 48.59
C ALA A 163 25.99 -24.24 48.39
N GLU A 164 25.33 -24.66 49.47
CA GLU A 164 23.91 -25.08 49.55
C GLU A 164 22.93 -23.87 49.44
N ALA A 165 21.59 -23.97 49.38
CA ALA A 165 20.63 -25.01 49.79
C ALA A 165 19.23 -24.85 49.13
N THR A 166 18.37 -25.89 49.24
CA THR A 166 16.87 -25.90 49.32
C THR A 166 15.99 -24.90 48.51
N THR A 167 14.81 -25.26 47.97
CA THR A 167 13.80 -26.22 48.50
C THR A 167 12.88 -26.74 47.37
N SER A 168 12.30 -27.92 47.57
CA SER A 168 11.33 -28.54 46.64
C SER A 168 9.89 -28.05 46.83
N GLN A 169 9.07 -28.09 45.78
CA GLN A 169 7.61 -28.16 45.90
C GLN A 169 7.03 -29.19 44.90
N PRO A 170 6.23 -30.18 45.35
CA PRO A 170 5.66 -31.20 44.47
C PRO A 170 4.22 -30.89 44.00
N SER A 171 3.84 -31.52 42.89
CA SER A 171 2.44 -31.72 42.49
C SER A 171 1.87 -32.99 43.13
N PRO A 172 0.55 -33.04 43.41
CA PRO A 172 -0.17 -34.33 43.32
C PRO A 172 -1.48 -34.26 42.52
N GLU A 173 -2.00 -35.45 42.20
CA GLU A 173 -3.04 -35.69 41.21
C GLU A 173 -4.50 -35.55 41.70
N LYS A 174 -5.38 -35.11 40.79
CA LYS A 174 -6.61 -35.80 40.32
C LYS A 174 -7.50 -36.51 41.36
N THR A 175 -8.75 -36.07 41.49
CA THR A 175 -9.84 -36.98 41.92
C THR A 175 -11.23 -36.56 41.44
N THR A 176 -12.00 -37.56 40.99
CA THR A 176 -13.46 -37.58 40.78
C THR A 176 -13.93 -38.95 41.30
N PRO A 177 -15.15 -39.13 41.85
CA PRO A 177 -16.41 -38.83 41.14
C PRO A 177 -17.62 -38.40 42.01
N ALA A 178 -18.72 -38.01 41.36
CA ALA A 178 -20.10 -38.34 41.76
C ALA A 178 -21.08 -37.98 40.62
N ALA A 179 -22.21 -38.68 40.52
CA ALA A 179 -23.31 -38.34 39.61
C ALA A 179 -24.66 -38.43 40.34
N VAL A 180 -25.62 -37.57 39.97
CA VAL A 180 -27.00 -37.58 40.48
C VAL A 180 -27.96 -37.28 39.33
N THR A 181 -29.07 -38.01 39.27
CA THR A 181 -30.14 -37.95 38.24
C THR A 181 -31.50 -37.60 38.90
N PRO A 182 -32.60 -37.38 38.15
CA PRO A 182 -33.56 -36.31 38.48
C PRO A 182 -34.91 -36.80 39.05
N PRO A 183 -35.85 -35.88 39.30
CA PRO A 183 -37.29 -36.15 39.34
C PRO A 183 -38.05 -35.62 38.09
N ALA A 184 -39.12 -36.33 37.72
CA ALA A 184 -40.22 -35.84 36.87
C ALA A 184 -41.29 -35.10 37.74
N GLY A 185 -42.36 -34.46 37.26
CA GLY A 185 -42.88 -34.22 35.91
C GLY A 185 -44.43 -34.32 35.87
N THR A 186 -45.12 -33.36 35.22
CA THR A 186 -46.60 -33.24 35.04
C THR A 186 -46.86 -31.92 34.26
N SER A 187 -47.90 -31.69 33.46
CA SER A 187 -48.85 -32.57 32.73
C SER A 187 -49.59 -31.76 31.63
N THR A 188 -50.04 -32.43 30.56
CA THR A 188 -50.85 -31.89 29.43
C THR A 188 -52.29 -31.50 29.85
N PRO A 189 -53.07 -30.72 29.05
CA PRO A 189 -53.68 -31.22 27.79
C PRO A 189 -53.77 -30.20 26.62
N ALA A 190 -54.18 -30.70 25.45
CA ALA A 190 -54.55 -29.92 24.26
C ALA A 190 -56.02 -30.18 23.87
N PRO A 191 -56.58 -29.41 22.91
CA PRO A 191 -57.26 -29.99 21.75
C PRO A 191 -56.63 -29.48 20.43
N ALA A 192 -56.45 -30.25 19.35
CA ALA A 192 -57.47 -30.73 18.40
C ALA A 192 -58.36 -29.59 17.83
N GLY A 193 -58.49 -29.34 16.52
CA GLY A 193 -58.00 -30.00 15.30
C GLY A 193 -59.14 -30.24 14.29
N THR A 194 -58.88 -30.18 12.97
CA THR A 194 -59.36 -31.13 11.91
C THR A 194 -59.03 -30.63 10.48
N SER A 195 -58.73 -31.60 9.59
CA SER A 195 -58.42 -31.50 8.16
C SER A 195 -59.59 -31.11 7.24
N VAL A 196 -59.31 -30.53 6.05
CA VAL A 196 -59.92 -30.94 4.75
C VAL A 196 -58.94 -30.79 3.59
N ALA A 197 -58.76 -31.85 2.77
CA ALA A 197 -58.29 -31.89 1.37
C ALA A 197 -58.46 -33.33 0.82
N PRO A 198 -58.38 -33.63 -0.49
CA PRO A 198 -58.55 -32.84 -1.73
C PRO A 198 -59.78 -33.37 -2.55
N PRO A 199 -59.95 -33.06 -3.86
CA PRO A 199 -59.37 -33.85 -4.97
C PRO A 199 -58.66 -32.97 -6.03
N ALA A 200 -57.59 -33.37 -6.76
CA ALA A 200 -57.21 -34.58 -7.50
C ALA A 200 -57.57 -34.52 -9.01
N GLY A 201 -56.57 -34.69 -9.89
CA GLY A 201 -56.69 -34.52 -11.35
C GLY A 201 -55.41 -34.78 -12.16
N THR A 202 -54.96 -36.04 -12.20
CA THR A 202 -53.96 -36.60 -13.14
C THR A 202 -54.51 -36.65 -14.59
N SER A 203 -53.80 -36.87 -15.70
CA SER A 203 -52.38 -37.12 -16.07
C SER A 203 -52.23 -36.75 -17.58
N ALA A 204 -51.10 -36.76 -18.30
CA ALA A 204 -49.69 -37.15 -18.11
C ALA A 204 -48.82 -36.16 -18.98
N ALA A 205 -47.61 -36.40 -19.55
CA ALA A 205 -46.70 -37.54 -19.71
C ALA A 205 -45.25 -37.03 -20.03
N SER A 206 -44.35 -37.90 -20.49
CA SER A 206 -43.07 -37.59 -21.17
C SER A 206 -42.88 -38.55 -22.36
N PRO A 207 -42.05 -38.21 -23.36
CA PRO A 207 -40.75 -38.91 -23.43
C PRO A 207 -39.55 -37.99 -23.67
N ALA A 208 -38.35 -38.54 -23.47
CA ALA A 208 -37.09 -37.83 -23.43
C ALA A 208 -36.38 -37.67 -24.78
N GLY A 209 -35.42 -36.73 -24.81
CA GLY A 209 -34.13 -36.95 -25.46
C GLY A 209 -33.85 -36.13 -26.73
N THR A 210 -32.92 -35.18 -26.64
CA THR A 210 -31.61 -35.20 -27.35
C THR A 210 -30.74 -34.05 -26.81
N SER A 211 -29.44 -34.28 -26.63
CA SER A 211 -28.48 -33.24 -26.28
C SER A 211 -27.97 -32.56 -27.54
N GLU A 212 -27.80 -31.24 -27.54
CA GLU A 212 -26.94 -30.57 -28.51
C GLU A 212 -26.19 -29.39 -27.89
N THR A 213 -24.90 -29.26 -28.23
CA THR A 213 -23.96 -28.34 -27.59
C THR A 213 -23.49 -27.30 -28.60
N SER A 214 -23.65 -26.02 -28.30
CA SER A 214 -22.93 -24.90 -28.92
C SER A 214 -22.96 -23.73 -27.92
N ALA A 215 -21.86 -23.21 -27.38
CA ALA A 215 -20.50 -22.97 -27.90
C ALA A 215 -20.45 -21.85 -28.96
N ILE A 216 -20.33 -20.60 -28.49
CA ILE A 216 -19.93 -19.46 -29.32
C ILE A 216 -18.67 -18.82 -28.70
N SER A 217 -17.56 -18.97 -29.44
CA SER A 217 -16.36 -18.13 -29.47
C SER A 217 -15.90 -17.43 -28.18
N GLN A 218 -14.91 -18.01 -27.53
CA GLN A 218 -13.77 -17.21 -27.08
C GLN A 218 -13.13 -16.55 -28.32
N ARG A 219 -12.71 -15.29 -28.21
CA ARG A 219 -11.70 -14.68 -29.09
C ARG A 219 -10.57 -14.10 -28.22
N PRO A 220 -9.30 -14.16 -28.66
CA PRO A 220 -8.18 -13.70 -27.87
C PRO A 220 -8.04 -12.17 -27.85
N PHE A 221 -7.36 -11.66 -26.83
CA PHE A 221 -6.78 -10.31 -26.82
C PHE A 221 -5.77 -10.15 -27.99
N GLY A 222 -5.73 -8.97 -28.61
CA GLY A 222 -4.60 -8.60 -29.47
C GLY A 222 -4.86 -7.77 -30.73
N GLU A 223 -5.72 -6.74 -30.70
CA GLU A 223 -5.77 -5.75 -31.81
C GLU A 223 -6.45 -4.42 -31.41
N SER A 224 -5.76 -3.57 -30.62
CA SER A 224 -6.22 -2.20 -30.31
C SER A 224 -5.13 -1.25 -29.75
N LEU A 225 -3.90 -1.32 -30.28
CA LEU A 225 -2.80 -0.40 -29.89
C LEU A 225 -1.91 0.05 -31.07
N ALA A 226 -2.51 0.17 -32.25
CA ALA A 226 -1.89 0.72 -33.44
C ALA A 226 -2.96 1.39 -34.33
N ASN A 227 -3.12 2.72 -34.21
CA ASN A 227 -3.65 3.65 -35.24
C ASN A 227 -3.82 5.09 -34.72
N ILE A 228 -2.77 5.67 -34.11
CA ILE A 228 -2.58 7.13 -34.09
C ILE A 228 -1.09 7.40 -34.37
N LEU A 229 -0.79 7.75 -35.63
CA LEU A 229 0.36 8.53 -36.15
C LEU A 229 0.60 8.14 -37.61
N ASP A 230 -0.16 8.75 -38.53
CA ASP A 230 0.11 8.74 -39.97
C ASP A 230 -0.11 10.15 -40.53
N GLU A 231 0.96 10.94 -40.62
CA GLU A 231 1.02 12.14 -41.46
C GLU A 231 2.45 12.29 -42.01
N ALA A 232 2.57 12.19 -43.34
CA ALA A 232 3.80 12.39 -44.13
C ALA A 232 3.85 13.85 -44.66
N PRO A 233 4.82 14.34 -45.47
CA PRO A 233 5.96 13.69 -46.16
C PRO A 233 7.28 14.51 -45.91
N PRO A 234 8.36 14.54 -46.75
CA PRO A 234 8.65 13.87 -48.02
C PRO A 234 10.01 13.12 -48.11
N ALA A 235 10.29 12.57 -49.29
CA ALA A 235 11.31 11.53 -49.53
C ALA A 235 12.47 11.95 -50.45
N THR A 236 13.56 11.17 -50.40
CA THR A 236 14.51 11.05 -51.53
C THR A 236 15.08 9.63 -51.65
N THR A 237 14.83 9.03 -52.82
CA THR A 237 15.53 7.94 -53.57
C THR A 237 16.90 7.43 -53.10
N SER A 238 17.38 6.19 -53.34
CA SER A 238 16.86 4.86 -53.80
C SER A 238 18.07 3.86 -53.71
N ASP A 239 18.18 2.61 -54.23
CA ASP A 239 17.33 1.68 -55.02
C ASP A 239 17.86 0.22 -54.88
N VAL A 240 17.00 -0.82 -54.83
CA VAL A 240 17.38 -2.25 -55.06
C VAL A 240 16.17 -3.06 -55.61
N PRO A 241 16.29 -3.80 -56.74
CA PRO A 241 15.23 -4.64 -57.34
C PRO A 241 15.22 -6.13 -56.87
N PRO A 242 14.20 -6.95 -57.23
CA PRO A 242 13.69 -8.05 -56.37
C PRO A 242 14.08 -9.50 -56.73
N PRO A 243 13.80 -10.49 -55.85
CA PRO A 243 14.00 -11.93 -56.09
C PRO A 243 12.81 -12.65 -56.75
N ALA A 244 13.05 -13.78 -57.43
CA ALA A 244 12.03 -14.71 -57.95
C ALA A 244 12.57 -16.15 -58.13
N GLY A 245 11.70 -17.17 -58.00
CA GLY A 245 12.02 -18.60 -58.17
C GLY A 245 11.89 -19.42 -56.86
N THR A 246 10.71 -19.87 -56.42
CA THR A 246 9.88 -21.00 -56.93
C THR A 246 10.33 -22.38 -56.42
N SER A 247 9.58 -22.91 -55.42
CA SER A 247 9.00 -24.30 -55.28
C SER A 247 9.90 -25.56 -55.46
N VAL A 248 9.64 -26.76 -54.88
CA VAL A 248 8.42 -27.39 -54.35
C VAL A 248 8.77 -28.39 -53.19
N GLU A 249 7.75 -28.80 -52.42
CA GLU A 249 7.57 -30.12 -51.75
C GLU A 249 8.28 -30.49 -50.43
N LEU A 250 7.55 -31.25 -49.59
CA LEU A 250 7.98 -31.87 -48.34
C LEU A 250 8.28 -33.37 -48.53
N PRO A 251 9.38 -33.90 -47.97
CA PRO A 251 9.47 -35.29 -47.54
C PRO A 251 9.01 -35.47 -46.08
N ALA A 252 8.61 -36.70 -45.73
CA ALA A 252 8.19 -37.11 -44.39
C ALA A 252 9.39 -37.20 -43.40
N PRO A 253 9.18 -37.35 -42.07
CA PRO A 253 10.23 -37.06 -41.10
C PRO A 253 11.39 -38.07 -41.13
N ALA A 254 12.57 -37.58 -41.50
CA ALA A 254 13.82 -38.31 -41.27
C ALA A 254 14.16 -38.26 -39.78
N THR A 255 14.31 -39.44 -39.16
CA THR A 255 14.71 -39.62 -37.76
C THR A 255 16.08 -38.98 -37.52
N THR A 256 16.10 -37.72 -37.13
CA THR A 256 17.32 -36.94 -36.95
C THR A 256 17.79 -37.12 -35.51
N SER A 257 19.01 -37.63 -35.36
CA SER A 257 19.61 -38.04 -34.10
C SER A 257 19.50 -36.97 -33.03
N GLU A 258 18.92 -37.32 -31.87
CA GLU A 258 19.16 -36.56 -30.64
C GLU A 258 20.66 -36.60 -30.35
N THR A 259 21.35 -35.50 -30.67
CA THR A 259 22.71 -35.29 -30.20
C THR A 259 22.61 -35.03 -28.70
N PRO A 260 23.28 -35.80 -27.82
CA PRO A 260 23.15 -35.59 -26.38
C PRO A 260 23.51 -34.15 -26.03
N LYS A 261 22.55 -33.40 -25.46
CA LYS A 261 22.83 -32.08 -24.93
C LYS A 261 23.86 -32.28 -23.83
N ALA A 262 25.09 -31.82 -24.05
CA ALA A 262 26.17 -31.97 -23.09
C ALA A 262 25.71 -31.41 -21.73
N PRO A 263 26.01 -32.08 -20.61
CA PRO A 263 25.54 -31.65 -19.30
C PRO A 263 25.98 -30.21 -19.06
N GLU A 264 25.02 -29.34 -18.74
CA GLU A 264 25.30 -27.93 -18.52
C GLU A 264 26.30 -27.82 -17.35
N PRO A 265 27.36 -26.99 -17.50
CA PRO A 265 28.43 -26.94 -16.52
C PRO A 265 27.86 -26.58 -15.16
N GLU A 266 28.34 -27.23 -14.10
CA GLU A 266 27.79 -27.09 -12.76
C GLU A 266 27.73 -25.62 -12.28
N TYR A 267 28.64 -24.79 -12.77
CA TYR A 267 28.68 -23.35 -12.54
C TYR A 267 28.62 -22.61 -13.87
N ARG A 268 27.97 -21.44 -13.88
CA ARG A 268 28.00 -20.52 -15.02
C ARG A 268 29.45 -20.16 -15.34
N PRO A 269 29.91 -20.30 -16.60
CA PRO A 269 31.28 -19.99 -16.97
C PRO A 269 31.58 -18.50 -16.77
N LEU A 270 32.83 -18.15 -16.47
CA LEU A 270 33.30 -16.77 -16.41
C LEU A 270 33.52 -16.21 -17.81
N ASP A 271 32.43 -16.05 -18.54
CA ASP A 271 32.37 -15.36 -19.84
C ASP A 271 32.49 -13.83 -19.69
N GLU A 272 32.53 -13.09 -20.79
CA GLU A 272 32.65 -11.63 -20.72
C GLU A 272 31.43 -10.98 -20.03
N THR A 273 30.22 -11.51 -20.20
CA THR A 273 29.03 -10.92 -19.54
C THR A 273 29.07 -11.11 -18.01
N LEU A 274 29.50 -12.29 -17.53
CA LEU A 274 29.70 -12.50 -16.09
C LEU A 274 30.88 -11.70 -15.55
N LYS A 275 31.99 -11.57 -16.31
CA LYS A 275 33.13 -10.73 -15.93
C LYS A 275 32.74 -9.27 -15.80
N GLU A 276 32.05 -8.71 -16.78
CA GLU A 276 31.61 -7.30 -16.76
C GLU A 276 30.67 -7.04 -15.59
N ARG A 277 29.72 -7.94 -15.32
CA ARG A 277 28.84 -7.83 -14.15
C ARG A 277 29.62 -7.85 -12.84
N ILE A 278 30.58 -8.74 -12.67
CA ILE A 278 31.43 -8.81 -11.47
C ILE A 278 32.35 -7.58 -11.38
N ARG A 279 32.91 -7.11 -12.51
CA ARG A 279 33.75 -5.90 -12.58
C ARG A 279 32.97 -4.65 -12.14
N THR A 280 31.73 -4.51 -12.61
CA THR A 280 30.81 -3.45 -12.20
C THR A 280 30.43 -3.56 -10.72
N GLN A 281 30.06 -4.74 -10.25
CA GLN A 281 29.73 -4.98 -8.83
C GLN A 281 30.90 -4.59 -7.92
N LEU A 282 32.11 -5.08 -8.21
CA LEU A 282 33.33 -4.76 -7.45
C LEU A 282 33.69 -3.28 -7.51
N LYS A 283 33.41 -2.57 -8.63
CA LYS A 283 33.62 -1.12 -8.71
C LYS A 283 32.62 -0.41 -7.78
N THR A 284 31.33 -0.75 -7.85
CA THR A 284 30.29 -0.19 -6.98
C THR A 284 30.56 -0.45 -5.50
N GLU A 285 30.99 -1.65 -5.11
CA GLU A 285 31.37 -1.97 -3.73
C GLU A 285 32.54 -1.11 -3.24
N ARG A 286 33.58 -0.90 -4.06
CA ARG A 286 34.71 0.00 -3.74
C ARG A 286 34.25 1.46 -3.60
N VAL A 287 33.37 1.92 -4.49
CA VAL A 287 32.85 3.31 -4.48
C VAL A 287 31.99 3.54 -3.24
N LEU A 288 31.02 2.67 -2.95
CA LEU A 288 30.18 2.77 -1.75
C LEU A 288 31.02 2.76 -0.47
N LYS A 289 32.05 1.90 -0.38
CA LYS A 289 32.99 1.92 0.75
C LYS A 289 33.78 3.23 0.84
N LYS A 290 34.26 3.77 -0.29
CA LYS A 290 34.98 5.05 -0.32
C LYS A 290 34.07 6.22 0.08
N MET A 291 32.79 6.19 -0.30
CA MET A 291 31.78 7.14 0.14
C MET A 291 31.49 7.02 1.63
N GLU A 292 31.44 5.81 2.19
CA GLU A 292 31.29 5.58 3.64
C GLU A 292 32.49 6.13 4.44
N GLU A 293 33.72 5.92 3.97
CA GLU A 293 34.93 6.51 4.57
C GLU A 293 34.88 8.05 4.56
N ILE A 294 34.36 8.65 3.48
CA ILE A 294 34.17 10.10 3.35
C ILE A 294 33.04 10.60 4.27
N SER A 295 31.89 9.92 4.29
CA SER A 295 30.74 10.25 5.15
C SER A 295 31.11 10.15 6.63
N ALA A 296 31.83 9.12 7.06
CA ALA A 296 32.28 8.96 8.44
C ALA A 296 33.22 10.11 8.88
N ALA A 297 34.16 10.51 8.01
CA ALA A 297 35.05 11.64 8.27
C ALA A 297 34.29 12.98 8.32
N ALA A 298 33.42 13.23 7.35
CA ALA A 298 32.61 14.45 7.28
C ALA A 298 31.62 14.56 8.44
N ARG A 299 31.00 13.45 8.86
CA ARG A 299 30.14 13.39 10.06
C ARG A 299 30.91 13.73 11.33
N GLY A 300 32.16 13.25 11.43
CA GLY A 300 33.05 13.56 12.54
C GLY A 300 33.45 15.04 12.63
N GLU A 301 33.53 15.76 11.51
CA GLU A 301 33.79 17.21 11.51
C GLU A 301 32.51 18.04 11.70
N LEU A 302 31.43 17.69 10.98
CA LEU A 302 30.11 18.31 11.18
C LEU A 302 29.66 18.23 12.64
N PHE A 303 29.94 17.15 13.36
CA PHE A 303 29.65 17.06 14.79
C PHE A 303 30.37 18.14 15.61
N LYS A 304 31.63 18.46 15.32
CA LYS A 304 32.41 19.52 16.00
C LYS A 304 31.97 20.93 15.62
N ILE A 305 31.47 21.09 14.39
CA ILE A 305 30.89 22.35 13.90
C ILE A 305 29.54 22.57 14.62
N ASN A 306 28.63 21.59 14.51
CA ASN A 306 27.26 21.70 14.99
C ASN A 306 27.13 21.66 16.52
N SER A 307 28.00 20.96 17.24
CA SER A 307 27.99 20.93 18.71
C SER A 307 28.18 22.31 19.35
N ARG A 308 28.66 23.31 18.60
CA ARG A 308 28.74 24.71 19.05
C ARG A 308 27.36 25.28 19.38
N TYR A 309 26.31 24.92 18.63
CA TYR A 309 24.96 25.46 18.82
C TYR A 309 24.36 25.12 20.19
N ALA A 310 24.62 23.92 20.70
CA ALA A 310 23.95 23.35 21.88
C ALA A 310 24.26 24.05 23.22
N GLY A 311 25.23 24.97 23.26
CA GLY A 311 25.63 25.70 24.47
C GLY A 311 25.49 27.22 24.39
N VAL A 312 24.88 27.75 23.32
CA VAL A 312 24.89 29.19 23.00
C VAL A 312 23.61 29.88 23.43
N ALA A 313 23.75 31.05 24.08
CA ALA A 313 22.63 31.88 24.51
C ALA A 313 21.87 32.48 23.31
N ASP A 314 20.56 32.69 23.43
CA ASP A 314 19.70 32.98 22.27
C ASP A 314 20.15 34.17 21.42
N GLY A 315 20.61 35.25 22.07
CA GLY A 315 21.11 36.46 21.38
C GLY A 315 22.44 36.30 20.63
N GLU A 316 23.14 35.17 20.77
CA GLU A 316 24.40 34.88 20.07
C GLU A 316 24.23 33.79 18.98
N LYS A 317 23.08 33.09 18.96
CA LYS A 317 22.83 31.95 18.06
C LYS A 317 23.01 32.30 16.58
N GLU A 318 22.52 33.45 16.12
CA GLU A 318 22.63 33.87 14.72
C GLU A 318 24.09 33.96 14.24
N SER A 319 24.99 34.53 15.07
CA SER A 319 26.42 34.65 14.76
C SER A 319 27.08 33.26 14.68
N VAL A 320 26.78 32.38 15.64
CA VAL A 320 27.34 31.02 15.66
C VAL A 320 26.82 30.19 14.48
N VAL A 321 25.57 30.38 14.07
CA VAL A 321 25.02 29.73 12.85
C VAL A 321 25.72 30.22 11.58
N GLN A 322 26.06 31.51 11.46
CA GLN A 322 26.85 32.03 10.34
C GLN A 322 28.29 31.48 10.32
N GLU A 323 28.94 31.35 11.48
CA GLU A 323 30.25 30.69 11.59
C GLU A 323 30.20 29.21 11.20
N MET A 324 29.17 28.49 11.67
CA MET A 324 28.96 27.06 11.36
C MET A 324 28.71 26.83 9.87
N ASP A 325 27.94 27.70 9.24
CA ASP A 325 27.67 27.72 7.80
C ASP A 325 28.96 27.92 6.98
N ALA A 326 29.74 28.96 7.31
CA ALA A 326 31.01 29.25 6.67
C ALA A 326 32.04 28.11 6.85
N ALA A 327 32.12 27.51 8.05
CA ALA A 327 32.98 26.36 8.32
C ALA A 327 32.55 25.12 7.50
N THR A 328 31.25 24.85 7.42
CA THR A 328 30.70 23.74 6.64
C THR A 328 30.95 23.92 5.15
N GLN A 329 30.73 25.12 4.61
CA GLN A 329 30.98 25.42 3.20
C GLN A 329 32.48 25.35 2.85
N ALA A 330 33.36 25.77 3.76
CA ALA A 330 34.81 25.62 3.59
C ALA A 330 35.22 24.13 3.57
N TYR A 331 34.74 23.33 4.53
CA TYR A 331 34.99 21.89 4.60
C TYR A 331 34.48 21.17 3.34
N ALA A 332 33.26 21.48 2.89
CA ALA A 332 32.69 20.92 1.67
C ALA A 332 33.57 21.18 0.44
N LYS A 333 34.05 22.43 0.31
CA LYS A 333 34.93 22.85 -0.79
C LYS A 333 36.32 22.21 -0.74
N GLU A 334 36.89 22.00 0.45
CA GLU A 334 38.17 21.32 0.62
C GLU A 334 38.09 19.83 0.23
N HIS A 335 36.98 19.16 0.56
CA HIS A 335 36.79 17.72 0.32
C HIS A 335 35.97 17.38 -0.95
N GLY A 336 35.59 18.37 -1.76
CA GLY A 336 34.87 18.17 -3.03
C GLY A 336 33.40 17.77 -2.90
N LEU A 337 32.78 18.03 -1.74
CA LEU A 337 31.39 17.71 -1.42
C LEU A 337 30.45 18.83 -1.88
N ARG A 338 29.21 18.49 -2.25
CA ARG A 338 28.18 19.51 -2.55
C ARG A 338 27.47 19.91 -1.26
N TYR A 339 27.70 21.13 -0.79
CA TYR A 339 26.89 21.74 0.28
C TYR A 339 25.64 22.41 -0.32
N SER A 340 24.49 22.24 0.32
CA SER A 340 23.25 22.98 -0.02
C SER A 340 22.37 23.22 1.22
N LYS A 341 21.38 24.11 1.05
CA LYS A 341 20.30 24.40 2.00
C LYS A 341 18.98 24.44 1.27
N THR A 342 17.93 23.86 1.84
CA THR A 342 16.58 23.98 1.29
C THR A 342 15.98 25.38 1.58
N PRO A 343 14.90 25.77 0.89
CA PRO A 343 13.86 26.65 1.41
C PRO A 343 13.16 26.05 2.65
N PHE A 344 12.17 26.78 3.20
CA PHE A 344 11.23 26.23 4.17
C PHE A 344 10.20 25.33 3.46
N TYR A 345 10.45 24.02 3.48
CA TYR A 345 9.57 23.02 2.90
C TYR A 345 8.75 22.31 3.97
N SER A 346 7.47 22.09 3.68
CA SER A 346 6.64 21.09 4.33
C SER A 346 7.08 19.68 3.97
N PHE A 347 6.48 18.66 4.61
CA PHE A 347 6.72 17.25 4.32
C PHE A 347 6.55 16.90 2.82
N ASP A 348 5.45 17.38 2.21
CA ASP A 348 5.16 17.11 0.80
C ASP A 348 6.15 17.79 -0.15
N GLU A 349 6.44 19.07 0.07
CA GLU A 349 7.41 19.82 -0.77
C GLU A 349 8.81 19.23 -0.67
N LEU A 350 9.26 18.84 0.54
CA LEU A 350 10.57 18.23 0.76
C LEU A 350 10.67 16.85 0.09
N SER A 351 9.65 16.00 0.28
CA SER A 351 9.60 14.64 -0.28
C SER A 351 9.59 14.64 -1.82
N LYS A 352 8.99 15.67 -2.44
CA LYS A 352 8.81 15.80 -3.90
C LYS A 352 9.82 16.74 -4.58
N SER A 353 10.74 17.38 -3.84
CA SER A 353 11.66 18.38 -4.41
C SER A 353 12.68 17.77 -5.38
N GLU A 354 12.66 18.20 -6.64
CA GLU A 354 13.70 17.86 -7.63
C GLU A 354 14.98 18.70 -7.45
N ASP A 355 14.85 19.97 -7.04
CA ASP A 355 15.99 20.85 -6.72
C ASP A 355 16.80 20.33 -5.52
N HIS A 356 16.10 19.75 -4.54
CA HIS A 356 16.67 19.23 -3.29
C HIS A 356 16.27 17.77 -3.09
N PRO A 357 16.82 16.81 -3.86
CA PRO A 357 16.37 15.41 -3.95
C PRO A 357 16.72 14.55 -2.71
N ILE A 358 16.90 15.19 -1.55
CA ILE A 358 17.23 14.56 -0.28
C ILE A 358 15.98 14.04 0.45
N GLY A 359 14.80 14.65 0.29
CA GLY A 359 13.61 14.31 1.08
C GLY A 359 13.14 12.86 0.97
N SER A 360 13.35 12.23 -0.19
CA SER A 360 13.05 10.81 -0.46
C SER A 360 14.24 9.87 -0.23
N SER A 361 15.39 10.36 0.25
CA SER A 361 16.53 9.51 0.62
C SER A 361 16.25 8.77 1.93
N THR A 362 16.82 7.58 2.12
CA THR A 362 16.53 6.70 3.28
C THR A 362 17.74 6.52 4.19
N GLU A 363 17.55 6.21 5.47
CA GLU A 363 18.65 5.85 6.38
C GLU A 363 19.54 4.70 5.81
N PRO A 364 20.88 4.78 5.94
CA PRO A 364 21.80 3.82 5.33
C PRO A 364 21.80 2.47 6.08
N SER A 365 21.04 1.50 5.57
CA SER A 365 21.07 0.12 6.09
C SER A 365 22.25 -0.70 5.58
N ALA A 366 22.94 -1.37 6.52
CA ALA A 366 24.00 -2.33 6.27
C ALA A 366 23.51 -3.61 5.55
N ASN A 367 22.26 -4.03 5.79
CA ASN A 367 21.62 -5.09 5.00
C ASN A 367 20.53 -4.48 4.09
N ARG A 368 20.84 -4.36 2.80
CA ARG A 368 19.92 -3.79 1.80
C ARG A 368 18.65 -4.62 1.60
N PHE A 369 18.61 -5.88 2.06
CA PHE A 369 17.41 -6.74 2.02
C PHE A 369 16.48 -6.56 3.25
N GLU A 370 16.93 -5.87 4.30
CA GLU A 370 16.14 -5.56 5.51
C GLU A 370 15.54 -4.13 5.47
N ARG A 371 15.52 -3.48 4.29
CA ARG A 371 15.06 -2.09 4.11
C ARG A 371 13.57 -1.83 4.33
N THR A 372 12.79 -2.81 4.76
CA THR A 372 11.33 -2.69 4.98
C THR A 372 10.93 -1.70 6.09
N GLU A 373 11.87 -1.24 6.91
CA GLU A 373 11.65 -0.27 8.00
C GLU A 373 12.52 1.00 7.87
N ALA A 374 13.20 1.20 6.72
CA ALA A 374 14.11 2.33 6.53
C ALA A 374 13.35 3.65 6.31
N ARG A 375 13.36 4.54 7.32
CA ARG A 375 12.73 5.87 7.23
C ARG A 375 13.38 6.74 6.16
N THR A 376 12.56 7.54 5.49
CA THR A 376 13.02 8.65 4.64
C THR A 376 13.45 9.86 5.46
N VAL A 377 14.23 10.76 4.86
CA VAL A 377 14.59 12.06 5.47
C VAL A 377 13.33 12.86 5.83
N SER A 378 12.30 12.86 4.98
CA SER A 378 11.04 13.55 5.29
C SER A 378 10.38 12.97 6.56
N GLU A 379 10.32 11.65 6.71
CA GLU A 379 9.79 10.99 7.91
C GLU A 379 10.70 11.12 9.15
N GLN A 380 12.01 11.32 8.97
CA GLN A 380 12.97 11.44 10.07
C GLN A 380 12.84 12.78 10.82
N HIS A 381 12.59 13.87 10.10
CA HIS A 381 12.42 15.22 10.67
C HIS A 381 10.96 15.56 10.99
N PHE A 382 9.98 15.12 10.19
CA PHE A 382 8.56 15.37 10.48
C PHE A 382 7.90 14.31 11.36
N GLY A 383 8.43 13.09 11.44
CA GLY A 383 7.85 11.97 12.21
C GLY A 383 8.17 11.99 13.70
N VAL A 384 8.00 13.15 14.34
CA VAL A 384 8.28 13.41 15.77
C VAL A 384 7.01 13.81 16.53
N GLU A 385 7.03 13.67 17.86
CA GLU A 385 5.83 13.76 18.70
C GLU A 385 5.39 15.20 19.03
N ASP A 386 6.33 16.15 19.12
CA ASP A 386 6.06 17.55 19.47
C ASP A 386 7.14 18.53 18.94
N VAL A 387 6.91 19.83 19.15
CA VAL A 387 7.81 20.92 18.73
C VAL A 387 9.11 20.98 19.56
N GLU A 388 9.11 20.46 20.79
CA GLU A 388 10.34 20.38 21.59
C GLU A 388 11.29 19.31 21.01
N ALA A 389 10.74 18.21 20.49
CA ALA A 389 11.50 17.20 19.75
C ALA A 389 12.13 17.78 18.47
N LEU A 390 11.43 18.66 17.73
CA LEU A 390 11.98 19.39 16.58
C LEU A 390 13.15 20.30 16.99
N GLU A 391 13.03 21.06 18.07
CA GLU A 391 14.15 21.91 18.55
C GLU A 391 15.33 21.07 19.07
N ARG A 392 15.07 19.93 19.73
CA ARG A 392 16.11 18.96 20.13
C ARG A 392 16.84 18.31 18.92
N GLN A 393 16.19 18.25 17.75
CA GLN A 393 16.82 17.79 16.50
C GLN A 393 17.60 18.89 15.75
N ARG A 394 17.46 20.18 16.13
CA ARG A 394 18.14 21.28 15.42
C ARG A 394 19.66 21.12 15.51
N TYR A 395 20.33 21.17 14.36
CA TYR A 395 21.76 20.88 14.15
C TYR A 395 22.23 19.44 14.48
N LEU A 396 21.35 18.50 14.82
CA LEU A 396 21.72 17.09 14.96
C LEU A 396 22.02 16.48 13.58
N VAL A 397 23.16 15.79 13.44
CA VAL A 397 23.67 15.28 12.15
C VAL A 397 23.22 13.83 11.91
N PHE A 398 22.34 13.68 10.92
CA PHE A 398 21.85 12.41 10.41
C PHE A 398 22.55 12.03 9.10
N GLU A 399 22.39 10.77 8.66
CA GLU A 399 22.94 10.25 7.42
C GLU A 399 21.83 9.54 6.62
N ALA A 400 21.83 9.72 5.30
CA ALA A 400 20.90 9.09 4.37
C ALA A 400 21.61 8.65 3.08
N GLU A 401 20.99 7.76 2.32
CA GLU A 401 21.40 7.27 1.01
C GLU A 401 20.18 7.31 0.07
N ASP A 402 20.30 7.90 -1.12
CA ASP A 402 19.26 7.80 -2.15
C ASP A 402 19.37 6.43 -2.84
N PRO A 403 18.35 5.56 -2.76
CA PRO A 403 18.39 4.24 -3.39
C PRO A 403 18.46 4.29 -4.93
N ARG A 404 18.19 5.44 -5.56
CA ARG A 404 18.21 5.61 -7.03
C ARG A 404 19.59 6.00 -7.56
N THR A 405 20.20 7.06 -7.00
CA THR A 405 21.51 7.58 -7.44
C THR A 405 22.71 6.99 -6.68
N LEU A 406 22.47 6.31 -5.54
CA LEU A 406 23.49 5.88 -4.58
C LEU A 406 24.28 7.02 -3.91
N ASN A 407 23.89 8.29 -4.11
CA ASN A 407 24.45 9.42 -3.39
C ASN A 407 24.18 9.28 -1.88
N ARG A 408 25.17 9.63 -1.05
CA ARG A 408 25.00 9.72 0.41
C ARG A 408 24.89 11.18 0.85
N PHE A 409 24.09 11.42 1.87
CA PHE A 409 23.80 12.75 2.41
C PHE A 409 24.03 12.78 3.92
N LEU A 410 24.85 13.73 4.39
CA LEU A 410 24.88 14.12 5.80
C LEU A 410 24.06 15.38 5.96
N HIS A 411 23.06 15.37 6.84
CA HIS A 411 22.06 16.43 6.86
C HIS A 411 21.54 16.72 8.27
N TRP A 412 21.05 17.95 8.47
CA TRP A 412 20.57 18.45 9.75
C TRP A 412 19.56 19.59 9.57
N GLN A 413 18.65 19.74 10.53
CA GLN A 413 17.71 20.85 10.57
C GLN A 413 18.42 22.14 10.99
N ILE A 414 18.22 23.22 10.22
CA ILE A 414 18.73 24.57 10.53
C ILE A 414 17.62 25.53 10.98
N GLY A 415 16.37 25.29 10.57
CA GLY A 415 15.20 26.06 10.96
C GLY A 415 13.90 25.26 10.93
N PHE A 416 12.88 25.77 11.61
CA PHE A 416 11.51 25.24 11.63
C PHE A 416 10.52 26.42 11.73
N GLN A 417 9.34 26.24 11.15
CA GLN A 417 8.14 27.07 11.28
C GLN A 417 6.98 26.16 11.67
N ASP A 418 6.28 26.46 12.76
CA ASP A 418 5.17 25.63 13.22
C ASP A 418 3.94 25.73 12.31
N SER A 419 3.14 24.67 12.32
CA SER A 419 1.83 24.62 11.70
C SER A 419 0.91 25.67 12.31
N HIS A 420 0.35 26.55 11.49
CA HIS A 420 -0.41 27.71 11.96
C HIS A 420 -1.61 28.00 11.06
N THR A 421 -2.58 28.70 11.63
CA THR A 421 -3.67 29.30 10.87
C THR A 421 -3.09 30.50 10.11
N PRO A 422 -3.12 30.51 8.76
CA PRO A 422 -2.55 31.61 7.97
C PRO A 422 -3.33 32.91 8.15
N THR A 423 -2.76 33.99 7.61
CA THR A 423 -3.49 35.24 7.34
C THR A 423 -3.91 35.35 5.88
N TRP A 424 -4.93 36.15 5.56
CA TRP A 424 -5.38 36.32 4.17
C TRP A 424 -4.32 37.02 3.30
N GLU A 425 -3.50 37.88 3.92
CA GLU A 425 -2.45 38.66 3.28
C GLU A 425 -1.12 37.88 3.10
N GLU A 426 -1.11 36.57 3.40
CA GLU A 426 0.05 35.69 3.34
C GLU A 426 0.33 35.16 1.93
N GLU A 427 1.60 34.97 1.58
CA GLU A 427 2.01 34.65 0.20
C GLU A 427 1.49 33.28 -0.27
N GLY A 428 0.74 33.27 -1.37
CA GLY A 428 0.13 32.07 -1.94
C GLY A 428 -1.16 31.59 -1.26
N VAL A 429 -1.60 32.21 -0.16
CA VAL A 429 -2.85 31.84 0.52
C VAL A 429 -4.09 32.25 -0.29
N PRO A 430 -4.20 33.47 -0.86
CA PRO A 430 -5.28 33.82 -1.78
C PRO A 430 -5.38 32.88 -2.99
N GLU A 431 -4.24 32.42 -3.50
CA GLU A 431 -4.14 31.47 -4.62
C GLU A 431 -4.65 30.08 -4.21
N GLN A 432 -4.20 29.53 -3.08
CA GLN A 432 -4.70 28.26 -2.52
C GLN A 432 -6.24 28.30 -2.31
N VAL A 433 -6.77 29.41 -1.79
CA VAL A 433 -8.21 29.59 -1.58
C VAL A 433 -8.95 29.69 -2.92
N ARG A 434 -8.38 30.36 -3.92
CA ARG A 434 -8.93 30.44 -5.28
C ARG A 434 -9.00 29.07 -5.96
N GLU A 435 -7.93 28.28 -5.88
CA GLU A 435 -7.89 26.93 -6.46
C GLU A 435 -8.90 26.00 -5.80
N ALA A 436 -8.97 26.02 -4.46
CA ALA A 436 -9.97 25.25 -3.71
C ALA A 436 -11.42 25.67 -4.04
N TRP A 437 -11.68 26.97 -4.25
CA TRP A 437 -12.99 27.45 -4.66
C TRP A 437 -13.35 27.00 -6.08
N ILE A 438 -12.43 27.13 -7.04
CA ILE A 438 -12.63 26.67 -8.42
C ILE A 438 -12.93 25.17 -8.44
N ASN A 439 -12.18 24.37 -7.69
CA ASN A 439 -12.41 22.93 -7.61
C ASN A 439 -13.77 22.60 -6.95
N GLN A 440 -14.20 23.31 -5.91
CA GLN A 440 -15.53 23.12 -5.31
C GLN A 440 -16.69 23.49 -6.24
N GLU A 441 -16.59 24.56 -7.03
CA GLU A 441 -17.65 24.87 -8.01
C GLU A 441 -17.62 23.90 -9.21
N ALA A 442 -16.43 23.49 -9.66
CA ALA A 442 -16.26 22.47 -10.70
C ALA A 442 -16.84 21.11 -10.27
N GLN A 443 -16.69 20.72 -9.00
CA GLN A 443 -17.32 19.52 -8.43
C GLN A 443 -18.85 19.55 -8.57
N LYS A 444 -19.50 20.68 -8.24
CA LYS A 444 -20.96 20.84 -8.38
C LYS A 444 -21.42 20.75 -9.83
N LEU A 445 -20.64 21.31 -10.77
CA LEU A 445 -20.92 21.22 -12.20
C LEU A 445 -20.80 19.78 -12.70
N ALA A 446 -19.75 19.06 -12.29
CA ALA A 446 -19.55 17.64 -12.61
C ALA A 446 -20.66 16.75 -12.03
N GLU A 447 -21.10 16.97 -10.79
CA GLU A 447 -22.17 16.21 -10.14
C GLU A 447 -23.53 16.43 -10.80
N LYS A 448 -23.87 17.69 -11.13
CA LYS A 448 -25.05 18.01 -11.94
C LYS A 448 -24.97 17.31 -13.30
N ARG A 449 -23.81 17.32 -13.94
CA ARG A 449 -23.61 16.73 -15.28
C ARG A 449 -23.67 15.20 -15.26
N ALA A 450 -23.12 14.55 -14.23
CA ALA A 450 -23.31 13.13 -13.99
C ALA A 450 -24.78 12.77 -13.77
N SER A 451 -25.53 13.61 -13.06
CA SER A 451 -26.97 13.44 -12.87
C SER A 451 -27.74 13.54 -14.20
N GLU A 452 -27.39 14.49 -15.08
CA GLU A 452 -27.94 14.60 -16.44
C GLU A 452 -27.64 13.36 -17.31
N VAL A 453 -26.40 12.86 -17.26
CA VAL A 453 -25.96 11.68 -18.01
C VAL A 453 -26.66 10.42 -17.49
N ALA A 454 -26.73 10.22 -16.18
CA ALA A 454 -27.50 9.12 -15.57
C ALA A 454 -28.98 9.17 -15.97
N GLU A 455 -29.59 10.36 -15.97
CA GLU A 455 -30.98 10.56 -16.40
C GLU A 455 -31.21 10.36 -17.90
N MET A 456 -30.18 10.52 -18.75
CA MET A 456 -30.22 10.17 -20.16
C MET A 456 -30.15 8.65 -20.35
N LEU A 457 -29.21 8.00 -19.65
CA LEU A 457 -28.99 6.55 -19.70
C LEU A 457 -30.16 5.74 -19.11
N ARG A 458 -30.90 6.28 -18.13
CA ARG A 458 -32.14 5.69 -17.61
C ARG A 458 -33.34 5.80 -18.57
N LYS A 459 -33.29 6.67 -19.58
CA LYS A 459 -34.40 6.92 -20.52
C LYS A 459 -34.14 6.38 -21.93
N SER A 460 -32.94 5.89 -22.20
CA SER A 460 -32.58 5.27 -23.47
C SER A 460 -32.92 3.78 -23.47
N GLU A 461 -33.48 3.30 -24.58
CA GLU A 461 -33.62 1.85 -24.86
C GLU A 461 -32.42 1.29 -25.64
N ALA A 462 -31.50 2.16 -26.09
CA ALA A 462 -30.27 1.78 -26.79
C ALA A 462 -29.15 1.41 -25.81
N THR A 463 -28.04 0.83 -26.31
CA THR A 463 -26.87 0.59 -25.46
C THR A 463 -26.28 1.91 -24.95
N TRP A 464 -25.53 1.84 -23.84
CA TRP A 464 -24.84 3.02 -23.30
C TRP A 464 -23.87 3.63 -24.31
N SER A 465 -23.14 2.80 -25.06
CA SER A 465 -22.19 3.26 -26.09
C SER A 465 -22.86 3.98 -27.25
N GLU A 466 -24.04 3.51 -27.70
CA GLU A 466 -24.84 4.21 -28.72
C GLU A 466 -25.44 5.51 -28.17
N THR A 467 -25.91 5.48 -26.92
CA THR A 467 -26.53 6.64 -26.24
C THR A 467 -25.53 7.78 -26.01
N LEU A 468 -24.25 7.46 -25.82
CA LEU A 468 -23.19 8.43 -25.51
C LEU A 468 -22.32 8.82 -26.71
N ALA A 469 -22.55 8.25 -27.90
CA ALA A 469 -21.70 8.45 -29.07
C ALA A 469 -21.55 9.93 -29.51
N GLU A 470 -22.56 10.77 -29.23
CA GLU A 470 -22.54 12.22 -29.50
C GLU A 470 -22.54 13.06 -28.19
N VAL A 471 -22.30 12.44 -27.04
CA VAL A 471 -22.45 13.07 -25.71
C VAL A 471 -21.08 13.38 -25.11
N ASN A 472 -20.75 14.67 -25.08
CA ASN A 472 -19.51 15.14 -24.46
C ASN A 472 -19.65 15.31 -22.95
N GLU A 473 -18.52 15.16 -22.26
CA GLU A 473 -18.35 15.19 -20.82
C GLU A 473 -18.99 16.43 -20.19
N THR A 474 -18.54 17.63 -20.58
CA THR A 474 -19.11 18.90 -20.06
C THR A 474 -20.46 19.27 -20.66
N GLY A 475 -20.89 18.57 -21.73
CA GLY A 475 -22.02 18.97 -22.57
C GLY A 475 -21.72 20.10 -23.55
N GLN A 476 -20.49 20.63 -23.61
CA GLN A 476 -20.07 21.64 -24.58
C GLN A 476 -19.37 21.04 -25.81
N GLU A 477 -19.48 21.74 -26.94
CA GLU A 477 -18.75 21.43 -28.18
C GLU A 477 -17.23 21.55 -27.96
N GLY A 478 -16.46 20.58 -28.45
CA GLY A 478 -15.01 20.52 -28.26
C GLY A 478 -14.51 19.98 -26.90
N SER A 479 -15.42 19.61 -25.98
CA SER A 479 -15.03 18.81 -24.79
C SER A 479 -15.00 17.30 -25.12
N GLN A 480 -14.31 16.50 -24.29
CA GLN A 480 -14.09 15.07 -24.56
C GLN A 480 -15.40 14.28 -24.61
N SER A 481 -15.51 13.30 -25.50
CA SER A 481 -16.68 12.41 -25.61
C SER A 481 -16.69 11.37 -24.48
N LEU A 482 -17.87 11.05 -23.97
CA LEU A 482 -18.02 10.08 -22.88
C LEU A 482 -17.83 8.64 -23.36
N ILE A 483 -17.03 7.87 -22.62
CA ILE A 483 -16.69 6.48 -22.93
C ILE A 483 -17.18 5.57 -21.80
N VAL A 484 -17.86 4.49 -22.17
CA VAL A 484 -18.27 3.42 -21.23
C VAL A 484 -17.11 2.46 -21.02
N THR A 485 -16.74 2.25 -19.76
CA THR A 485 -15.74 1.26 -19.33
C THR A 485 -16.42 0.21 -18.45
N TYR A 486 -15.97 -1.05 -18.53
CA TYR A 486 -16.55 -2.18 -17.78
C TYR A 486 -15.53 -2.74 -16.80
N SER A 487 -15.95 -3.01 -15.57
CA SER A 487 -15.07 -3.65 -14.57
C SER A 487 -14.99 -5.16 -14.81
N ASN A 488 -13.89 -5.78 -14.35
CA ASN A 488 -13.94 -7.21 -14.01
C ASN A 488 -14.86 -7.43 -12.80
N GLN A 489 -15.23 -8.68 -12.52
CA GLN A 489 -15.99 -9.01 -11.32
C GLN A 489 -15.17 -8.81 -10.04
N PHE A 490 -15.67 -8.00 -9.08
CA PHE A 490 -15.01 -7.66 -7.81
C PHE A 490 -16.00 -7.72 -6.62
N SER A 491 -15.47 -7.83 -5.40
CA SER A 491 -16.21 -7.72 -4.12
C SER A 491 -15.93 -6.37 -3.44
N TRP A 492 -16.61 -6.01 -2.35
CA TRP A 492 -16.28 -4.78 -1.59
C TRP A 492 -14.83 -4.83 -1.07
N LEU A 493 -14.46 -5.97 -0.50
CA LEU A 493 -13.15 -6.22 0.08
C LEU A 493 -12.41 -7.34 -0.65
N THR A 494 -11.08 -7.27 -0.64
CA THR A 494 -10.18 -8.34 -1.10
C THR A 494 -9.10 -8.65 -0.07
N PRO A 495 -8.60 -9.90 0.00
CA PRO A 495 -7.37 -10.21 0.70
C PRO A 495 -6.18 -9.47 0.05
N SER A 496 -5.38 -8.78 0.84
CA SER A 496 -4.23 -8.03 0.35
C SER A 496 -3.19 -8.94 -0.32
N SER A 497 -2.69 -8.52 -1.48
CA SER A 497 -1.65 -9.22 -2.23
C SER A 497 -0.23 -8.93 -1.71
N ALA A 498 -0.07 -7.97 -0.79
CA ALA A 498 1.21 -7.57 -0.24
C ALA A 498 1.92 -8.73 0.51
N PRO A 499 3.25 -8.91 0.35
CA PRO A 499 4.02 -9.89 1.12
C PRO A 499 3.90 -9.65 2.63
N ARG A 500 3.44 -10.66 3.37
CA ARG A 500 3.18 -10.55 4.82
C ARG A 500 4.33 -11.15 5.63
N SER A 501 4.91 -10.36 6.54
CA SER A 501 6.04 -10.77 7.39
C SER A 501 5.76 -11.99 8.29
N ASN A 502 4.48 -12.27 8.56
CA ASN A 502 4.03 -13.50 9.20
C ASN A 502 3.01 -14.23 8.30
N PRO A 503 3.35 -15.38 7.69
CA PRO A 503 2.44 -16.12 6.82
C PRO A 503 1.29 -16.82 7.58
N LEU A 504 1.45 -17.04 8.90
CA LEU A 504 0.44 -17.68 9.77
C LEU A 504 -0.62 -16.69 10.30
N ALA A 505 -0.46 -15.39 10.06
CA ALA A 505 -1.54 -14.44 10.30
C ALA A 505 -2.71 -14.72 9.33
N PRO A 506 -3.96 -14.36 9.69
CA PRO A 506 -5.02 -14.21 8.69
C PRO A 506 -4.64 -13.11 7.66
N PRO A 507 -5.23 -13.12 6.45
CA PRO A 507 -4.99 -12.05 5.48
C PRO A 507 -5.47 -10.70 6.02
N VAL A 508 -4.71 -9.64 5.72
CA VAL A 508 -5.22 -8.28 5.80
C VAL A 508 -6.27 -8.12 4.71
N LEU A 509 -7.39 -7.46 5.01
CA LEU A 509 -8.38 -7.09 4.01
C LEU A 509 -8.23 -5.61 3.67
N GLU A 510 -8.32 -5.31 2.40
CA GLU A 510 -8.33 -3.96 1.85
C GLU A 510 -9.61 -3.75 1.03
N ILE A 511 -9.99 -2.49 0.81
CA ILE A 511 -11.03 -2.15 -0.18
C ILE A 511 -10.50 -2.60 -1.54
N SER A 512 -11.34 -3.29 -2.32
CA SER A 512 -10.90 -3.80 -3.60
C SER A 512 -10.51 -2.67 -4.55
N ASP A 513 -9.29 -2.76 -5.09
CA ASP A 513 -8.90 -1.93 -6.22
C ASP A 513 -9.75 -2.30 -7.44
N VAL A 514 -10.31 -1.28 -8.08
CA VAL A 514 -11.13 -1.40 -9.28
C VAL A 514 -10.53 -0.42 -10.30
N PRO A 515 -9.54 -0.85 -11.11
CA PRO A 515 -8.68 0.07 -11.87
C PRO A 515 -9.38 0.99 -12.88
N ILE A 516 -10.66 0.77 -13.16
CA ILE A 516 -11.48 1.62 -14.02
C ILE A 516 -12.13 2.80 -13.28
N ILE A 517 -12.12 2.79 -11.94
CA ILE A 517 -12.61 3.88 -11.09
C ILE A 517 -11.47 4.88 -10.91
N LEU A 518 -11.40 5.84 -11.83
CA LEU A 518 -10.39 6.88 -11.80
C LEU A 518 -10.49 7.67 -10.48
N GLY A 519 -9.36 7.86 -9.81
CA GLY A 519 -9.31 8.45 -8.46
C GLY A 519 -9.62 7.48 -7.30
N GLY A 520 -9.82 6.19 -7.59
CA GLY A 520 -9.95 5.12 -6.60
C GLY A 520 -11.35 5.00 -5.98
N ALA A 521 -11.65 3.79 -5.48
CA ALA A 521 -12.86 3.48 -4.72
C ALA A 521 -12.60 3.52 -3.20
N ASP A 522 -13.57 4.01 -2.44
CA ASP A 522 -13.56 4.01 -0.97
C ASP A 522 -14.83 3.35 -0.39
N ASN A 523 -15.10 3.54 0.90
CA ASN A 523 -16.32 2.98 1.50
C ASN A 523 -17.60 3.73 1.09
N GLU A 524 -17.55 5.02 0.74
CA GLU A 524 -18.73 5.74 0.21
C GLU A 524 -19.09 5.20 -1.19
N PHE A 525 -18.07 4.91 -2.00
CA PHE A 525 -18.20 4.22 -3.29
C PHE A 525 -18.80 2.83 -3.11
N MET A 526 -18.13 1.97 -2.31
CA MET A 526 -18.53 0.56 -2.15
C MET A 526 -19.91 0.39 -1.52
N GLU A 527 -20.27 1.20 -0.51
CA GLU A 527 -21.63 1.21 0.06
C GLU A 527 -22.67 1.60 -0.99
N THR A 528 -22.35 2.56 -1.86
CA THR A 528 -23.29 3.03 -2.87
C THR A 528 -23.52 2.00 -3.96
N VAL A 529 -22.48 1.32 -4.47
CA VAL A 529 -22.67 0.28 -5.48
C VAL A 529 -23.29 -0.99 -4.88
N PHE A 530 -22.73 -1.55 -3.79
CA PHE A 530 -23.20 -2.83 -3.23
C PHE A 530 -24.50 -2.75 -2.43
N GLU A 531 -24.76 -1.68 -1.67
CA GLU A 531 -25.90 -1.59 -0.73
C GLU A 531 -27.00 -0.62 -1.15
N LYS A 532 -26.71 0.43 -1.94
CA LYS A 532 -27.73 1.40 -2.38
C LYS A 532 -28.31 1.09 -3.77
N LEU A 533 -27.51 0.59 -4.70
CA LEU A 533 -27.96 0.24 -6.07
C LEU A 533 -28.30 -1.25 -6.19
N GLY A 534 -29.39 -1.57 -6.88
CA GLY A 534 -29.76 -2.93 -7.29
C GLY A 534 -29.16 -3.36 -8.64
N PRO A 535 -29.23 -4.66 -8.99
CA PRO A 535 -28.84 -5.14 -10.32
C PRO A 535 -29.66 -4.48 -11.43
N GLY A 536 -28.98 -3.98 -12.47
CA GLY A 536 -29.53 -3.17 -13.55
C GLY A 536 -29.74 -1.68 -13.21
N GLU A 537 -29.59 -1.28 -11.94
CA GLU A 537 -29.85 0.09 -11.51
C GLU A 537 -28.69 1.04 -11.85
N ILE A 538 -29.03 2.26 -12.27
CA ILE A 538 -28.09 3.30 -12.68
C ILE A 538 -28.01 4.37 -11.58
N GLY A 539 -26.80 4.66 -11.10
CA GLY A 539 -26.52 5.65 -10.06
C GLY A 539 -25.37 6.60 -10.42
N THR A 540 -25.06 7.50 -9.49
CA THR A 540 -23.94 8.45 -9.55
C THR A 540 -23.16 8.38 -8.24
N VAL A 541 -21.83 8.29 -8.31
CA VAL A 541 -20.98 8.08 -7.13
C VAL A 541 -19.60 8.72 -7.31
N TRP A 542 -19.07 9.32 -6.24
CA TRP A 542 -17.78 9.99 -6.25
C TRP A 542 -16.59 9.00 -6.21
N SER A 543 -15.46 9.38 -6.80
CA SER A 543 -14.16 8.78 -6.51
C SER A 543 -13.65 9.18 -5.12
N SER A 544 -12.76 8.39 -4.54
CA SER A 544 -12.16 8.64 -3.21
C SER A 544 -11.51 10.03 -3.07
N ASN A 545 -10.85 10.49 -4.13
CA ASN A 545 -10.24 11.83 -4.22
C ASN A 545 -11.17 12.95 -4.72
N ARG A 546 -12.45 12.64 -5.00
CA ARG A 546 -13.45 13.54 -5.61
C ARG A 546 -13.01 14.28 -6.88
N HIS A 547 -12.04 13.75 -7.63
CA HIS A 547 -11.67 14.29 -8.94
C HIS A 547 -12.56 13.76 -10.08
N TYR A 548 -13.34 12.70 -9.82
CA TYR A 548 -14.27 12.11 -10.78
C TYR A 548 -15.63 11.85 -10.13
N VAL A 549 -16.71 12.20 -10.85
CA VAL A 549 -18.03 11.64 -10.60
C VAL A 549 -18.23 10.49 -11.58
N ASN A 550 -18.52 9.30 -11.06
CA ASN A 550 -18.75 8.11 -11.85
C ASN A 550 -20.25 7.89 -12.01
N VAL A 551 -20.75 7.89 -13.24
CA VAL A 551 -22.08 7.35 -13.55
C VAL A 551 -21.92 5.83 -13.67
N VAL A 552 -22.61 5.07 -12.84
CA VAL A 552 -22.39 3.62 -12.66
C VAL A 552 -23.68 2.84 -12.87
N ARG A 553 -23.57 1.61 -13.38
CA ARG A 553 -24.66 0.63 -13.41
C ARG A 553 -24.14 -0.73 -12.97
N VAL A 554 -24.86 -1.38 -12.07
CA VAL A 554 -24.55 -2.73 -11.59
C VAL A 554 -25.06 -3.75 -12.62
N ASP A 555 -24.17 -4.50 -13.25
CA ASP A 555 -24.55 -5.50 -14.25
C ASP A 555 -24.63 -6.89 -13.63
N ASN A 556 -23.50 -7.55 -13.37
CA ASN A 556 -23.44 -8.98 -13.05
C ASN A 556 -23.27 -9.26 -11.55
N ARG A 557 -24.23 -8.87 -10.71
CA ARG A 557 -24.18 -9.15 -9.26
C ARG A 557 -24.48 -10.62 -8.94
N THR A 558 -23.60 -11.27 -8.18
CA THR A 558 -23.79 -12.63 -7.64
C THR A 558 -25.11 -12.76 -6.86
N ASN A 559 -25.81 -13.89 -7.02
CA ASN A 559 -27.05 -14.15 -6.30
C ASN A 559 -26.84 -14.14 -4.77
N VAL A 560 -27.36 -13.10 -4.11
CA VAL A 560 -27.15 -12.84 -2.68
C VAL A 560 -27.72 -13.97 -1.80
N GLU A 561 -28.84 -14.59 -2.19
CA GLU A 561 -29.38 -15.73 -1.43
C GLU A 561 -28.55 -17.01 -1.64
N GLU A 562 -27.83 -17.16 -2.75
CA GLU A 562 -26.86 -18.26 -2.91
C GLU A 562 -25.66 -18.06 -1.96
N VAL A 563 -25.08 -16.85 -1.96
CA VAL A 563 -24.01 -16.46 -1.02
C VAL A 563 -24.46 -16.61 0.44
N ARG A 564 -25.74 -16.34 0.73
CA ARG A 564 -26.34 -16.54 2.06
C ARG A 564 -26.49 -18.00 2.45
N ASN A 565 -26.85 -18.87 1.50
CA ASN A 565 -26.86 -20.32 1.73
C ASN A 565 -25.43 -20.85 1.98
N GLN A 566 -24.43 -20.35 1.24
CA GLN A 566 -23.02 -20.66 1.47
C GLN A 566 -22.57 -20.19 2.87
N PHE A 567 -22.92 -18.97 3.29
CA PHE A 567 -22.67 -18.45 4.65
C PHE A 567 -23.22 -19.38 5.73
N LEU A 568 -24.50 -19.76 5.65
CA LEU A 568 -25.17 -20.64 6.62
C LEU A 568 -24.53 -22.04 6.68
N GLN A 569 -24.08 -22.58 5.54
CA GLN A 569 -23.35 -23.85 5.48
C GLN A 569 -21.91 -23.74 6.04
N SER A 570 -21.27 -22.59 5.87
CA SER A 570 -19.86 -22.34 6.24
C SER A 570 -19.59 -22.16 7.74
N SER A 571 -20.58 -22.38 8.62
CA SER A 571 -20.56 -22.03 10.05
C SER A 571 -19.28 -22.42 10.82
N ASN A 572 -18.73 -23.61 10.61
CA ASN A 572 -17.46 -24.04 11.25
C ASN A 572 -16.20 -23.32 10.72
N SER A 573 -16.26 -22.77 9.50
CA SER A 573 -15.17 -22.01 8.86
C SER A 573 -15.17 -20.54 9.29
N LEU A 574 -16.35 -19.93 9.48
CA LEU A 574 -16.50 -18.52 9.88
C LEU A 574 -15.77 -18.17 11.19
N PHE A 575 -15.70 -19.13 12.12
CA PHE A 575 -15.04 -18.99 13.43
C PHE A 575 -13.65 -19.65 13.49
N SER A 576 -13.06 -19.97 12.33
CA SER A 576 -11.65 -20.39 12.26
C SER A 576 -10.73 -19.24 12.70
N PRO A 577 -9.66 -19.48 13.47
CA PRO A 577 -8.69 -18.45 13.84
C PRO A 577 -7.93 -17.85 12.64
N PHE A 578 -8.02 -18.47 11.46
CA PHE A 578 -7.47 -17.98 10.20
C PHE A 578 -8.49 -17.24 9.32
N ALA A 579 -9.78 -17.24 9.69
CA ALA A 579 -10.80 -16.51 8.96
C ALA A 579 -10.76 -15.00 9.31
N PRO A 580 -10.87 -14.09 8.33
CA PRO A 580 -10.67 -12.66 8.58
C PRO A 580 -11.85 -12.03 9.35
N PHE A 581 -13.03 -12.65 9.33
CA PHE A 581 -14.26 -12.11 9.92
C PHE A 581 -14.11 -11.73 11.40
N GLN A 582 -13.38 -12.49 12.19
CA GLN A 582 -13.16 -12.15 13.60
C GLN A 582 -12.41 -10.82 13.77
N ASN A 583 -11.44 -10.51 12.89
CA ASN A 583 -10.72 -9.24 12.91
C ASN A 583 -11.58 -8.08 12.38
N MET A 584 -12.43 -8.33 11.36
CA MET A 584 -13.44 -7.36 10.91
C MET A 584 -14.34 -6.95 12.08
N MET A 585 -14.91 -7.92 12.81
CA MET A 585 -15.74 -7.66 13.98
C MET A 585 -15.00 -6.95 15.13
N MET A 586 -13.69 -7.17 15.30
CA MET A 586 -12.90 -6.39 16.27
C MET A 586 -12.69 -4.93 15.80
N ASN A 587 -12.48 -4.70 14.51
CA ASN A 587 -12.29 -3.36 13.95
C ASN A 587 -13.59 -2.57 13.88
N ASP A 588 -14.68 -3.18 13.44
CA ASP A 588 -16.03 -2.61 13.48
C ASP A 588 -16.45 -2.32 14.94
N GLY A 589 -16.20 -3.25 15.87
CA GLY A 589 -16.43 -3.03 17.28
C GLY A 589 -15.64 -1.86 17.86
N ARG A 590 -14.38 -1.67 17.47
CA ARG A 590 -13.59 -0.46 17.81
C ARG A 590 -14.24 0.80 17.23
N ARG A 591 -14.65 0.80 15.95
CA ARG A 591 -15.32 1.94 15.31
C ARG A 591 -16.64 2.31 16.02
N VAL A 592 -17.44 1.32 16.40
CA VAL A 592 -18.68 1.52 17.19
C VAL A 592 -18.39 2.10 18.57
N VAL A 593 -17.35 1.61 19.28
CA VAL A 593 -16.95 2.17 20.58
C VAL A 593 -16.44 3.61 20.46
N ILE A 594 -15.68 3.93 19.40
CA ILE A 594 -15.22 5.29 19.12
C ILE A 594 -16.41 6.20 18.85
N GLN A 595 -17.31 5.84 17.92
CA GLN A 595 -18.51 6.63 17.60
C GLN A 595 -19.45 6.80 18.81
N TRP A 596 -19.57 5.78 19.66
CA TRP A 596 -20.31 5.85 20.91
C TRP A 596 -19.68 6.86 21.89
N ASN A 597 -18.36 6.80 22.09
CA ASN A 597 -17.67 7.73 22.97
C ASN A 597 -17.65 9.16 22.41
N THR A 598 -17.52 9.35 21.08
CA THR A 598 -17.68 10.66 20.44
C THR A 598 -19.06 11.24 20.73
N LYS A 599 -20.13 10.49 20.47
CA LYS A 599 -21.51 10.94 20.76
C LYS A 599 -21.75 11.26 22.24
N LEU A 600 -21.11 10.52 23.16
CA LEU A 600 -21.14 10.87 24.58
C LEU A 600 -20.36 12.15 24.90
N TYR A 601 -19.22 12.41 24.24
CA TYR A 601 -18.49 13.67 24.42
C TYR A 601 -19.26 14.86 23.84
N ASP A 602 -19.97 14.66 22.73
CA ASP A 602 -20.89 15.65 22.13
C ASP A 602 -22.13 15.90 23.01
N GLU A 603 -22.74 14.84 23.57
CA GLU A 603 -23.95 14.92 24.41
C GLU A 603 -23.68 15.54 25.80
N PHE A 604 -22.46 15.36 26.33
CA PHE A 604 -22.07 15.83 27.66
C PHE A 604 -21.06 16.99 27.66
N ASP A 605 -20.79 17.60 26.50
CA ASP A 605 -19.93 18.79 26.32
C ASP A 605 -18.53 18.62 26.93
N VAL A 606 -17.85 17.52 26.58
CA VAL A 606 -16.65 17.03 27.28
C VAL A 606 -15.35 17.66 26.74
N GLU A 607 -14.97 18.79 27.31
CA GLU A 607 -13.67 19.45 27.04
C GLU A 607 -12.48 18.66 27.65
N TRP A 608 -11.47 18.36 26.81
CA TRP A 608 -10.23 17.72 27.22
C TRP A 608 -9.11 18.74 27.44
N VAL A 609 -9.09 19.37 28.62
CA VAL A 609 -8.00 20.26 29.06
C VAL A 609 -6.66 19.52 29.02
N ARG A 610 -5.68 20.04 28.27
CA ARG A 610 -4.32 19.49 28.25
C ARG A 610 -3.60 19.90 29.53
N ASP A 611 -2.78 19.04 30.12
CA ASP A 611 -2.06 19.37 31.36
C ASP A 611 -1.01 20.49 31.18
N ASN A 612 -0.74 20.92 29.95
CA ASN A 612 0.10 22.07 29.61
C ASN A 612 -0.61 23.43 29.84
N GLU A 613 -1.90 23.44 30.22
CA GLU A 613 -2.72 24.65 30.43
C GLU A 613 -3.05 24.89 31.93
N LYS A 614 -2.13 24.50 32.83
CA LYS A 614 -2.22 24.67 34.30
C LYS A 614 -0.90 25.12 34.92
#